data_AF-A0A3D3ANU5-F1
#
_entry.id   AF-A0A3D3ANU5-F1
#
_cell.length_a   1.000
_cell.length_b   1.000
_cell.length_c   1.000
_cell.angle_alpha   90.00
_cell.angle_beta   90.00
_cell.angle_gamma   90.00
#
_symmetry.space_group_name_H-M   'P 1'
#
loop_
_entity.id
_entity.type
_entity.pdbx_description
1 polymer ?
#
loop_
_entity_poly.entity_id
_entity_poly.type
_entity_poly.pdbx_seq_one_letter_code
_entity_poly.pdbx_strand_id
1 'polypeptide(L)'
;MLGNNGKIDGFSGINPIESKEELIKIYPAKVARKRAKHITVYDREEGDPPEIEANVRTVPGIITQRGCSYAGCKGVVLGPTRDIVNITHGPIGCGFYSWLTRRNQTRPPSDESENFITYAFSTDMQEKEIIFGGEKKLKQAIQEAYDIFHPKAISIFATCPVGLIGDDIHAVAREMKEKLGINVFAFSCEGYKGVSQSAGHHIANNQLFKHVIGL
;
A
#
# COMPACT_ATOMS: atom_id res chain seq x y z
N MET A 1 -36.26 -32.36 -6.28
CA MET A 1 -35.41 -32.84 -7.40
C MET A 1 -34.69 -31.66 -8.01
N LEU A 2 -33.49 -31.35 -7.54
CA LEU A 2 -32.47 -30.61 -8.28
C LEU A 2 -31.15 -31.30 -7.95
N GLY A 3 -30.97 -32.49 -8.53
CA GLY A 3 -29.67 -33.11 -8.62
C GLY A 3 -28.92 -32.40 -9.73
N ASN A 4 -27.90 -31.64 -9.36
CA ASN A 4 -26.82 -31.32 -10.28
C ASN A 4 -25.56 -31.22 -9.43
N ASN A 5 -24.79 -32.31 -9.45
CA ASN A 5 -23.41 -32.38 -8.98
C ASN A 5 -22.72 -31.06 -9.31
N GLY A 6 -21.93 -30.48 -8.39
CA GLY A 6 -21.16 -29.24 -8.54
C GLY A 6 -20.11 -29.26 -9.66
N LYS A 7 -20.51 -29.64 -10.86
CA LYS A 7 -19.79 -29.61 -12.11
C LYS A 7 -19.99 -28.20 -12.64
N ILE A 8 -18.99 -27.36 -12.40
CA ILE A 8 -18.74 -26.22 -13.27
C ILE A 8 -18.41 -26.84 -14.63
N ASP A 9 -19.25 -26.63 -15.65
CA ASP A 9 -19.02 -27.15 -16.99
C ASP A 9 -17.60 -26.80 -17.45
N GLY A 10 -16.82 -27.81 -17.86
CA GLY A 10 -15.40 -27.70 -18.20
C GLY A 10 -14.41 -28.20 -17.13
N PHE A 11 -14.85 -28.50 -15.91
CA PHE A 11 -14.00 -29.02 -14.82
C PHE A 11 -14.36 -30.45 -14.37
N SER A 12 -15.27 -31.12 -15.08
CA SER A 12 -15.64 -32.51 -14.79
C SER A 12 -14.40 -33.43 -14.93
N GLY A 13 -13.93 -33.99 -13.82
CA GLY A 13 -12.78 -34.90 -13.79
C GLY A 13 -11.52 -34.35 -13.14
N ILE A 14 -11.50 -33.08 -12.70
CA ILE A 14 -10.39 -32.53 -11.93
C ILE A 14 -10.61 -32.81 -10.46
N ASN A 15 -9.70 -33.58 -9.85
CA ASN A 15 -9.65 -33.78 -8.40
C ASN A 15 -8.86 -32.62 -7.75
N PRO A 16 -9.49 -31.79 -6.88
CA PRO A 16 -8.81 -30.66 -6.25
C PRO A 16 -7.65 -31.06 -5.32
N ILE A 17 -7.73 -32.25 -4.71
CA ILE A 17 -6.68 -32.78 -3.83
C ILE A 17 -5.46 -33.14 -4.65
N GLU A 18 -5.64 -33.90 -5.73
CA GLU A 18 -4.56 -34.25 -6.67
C GLU A 18 -3.94 -33.00 -7.30
N SER A 19 -4.78 -32.04 -7.69
CA SER A 19 -4.32 -30.75 -8.25
C SER A 19 -3.43 -30.00 -7.26
N LYS A 20 -3.82 -29.95 -5.97
CA LYS A 20 -3.00 -29.36 -4.92
C LYS A 20 -1.65 -30.07 -4.79
N GLU A 21 -1.64 -31.40 -4.81
CA GLU A 21 -0.40 -32.18 -4.73
C GLU A 21 0.53 -31.92 -5.93
N GLU A 22 -0.01 -31.87 -7.14
CA GLU A 22 0.75 -31.56 -8.35
C GLU A 22 1.37 -30.16 -8.29
N LEU A 23 0.58 -29.15 -7.88
CA LEU A 23 1.04 -27.77 -7.74
C LEU A 23 2.19 -27.59 -6.74
N ILE A 24 2.28 -28.43 -5.70
CA ILE A 24 3.35 -28.32 -4.70
C ILE A 24 4.59 -29.15 -5.04
N LYS A 25 4.46 -30.20 -5.88
CA LYS A 25 5.57 -31.10 -6.27
C LYS A 25 6.70 -30.38 -7.01
N ILE A 26 6.40 -29.30 -7.72
CA ILE A 26 7.41 -28.52 -8.46
C ILE A 26 8.40 -27.79 -7.55
N TYR A 27 8.08 -27.63 -6.26
CA TYR A 27 8.89 -26.84 -5.34
C TYR A 27 9.89 -27.70 -4.55
N PRO A 28 11.05 -27.14 -4.17
CA PRO A 28 11.93 -27.77 -3.18
C PRO A 28 11.17 -28.08 -1.88
N ALA A 29 11.52 -29.16 -1.19
CA ALA A 29 10.78 -29.68 -0.03
C ALA A 29 10.41 -28.61 1.02
N LYS A 30 11.33 -27.69 1.33
CA LYS A 30 11.09 -26.59 2.28
C LYS A 30 10.02 -25.61 1.79
N VAL A 31 10.02 -25.29 0.49
CA VAL A 31 9.03 -24.40 -0.13
C VAL A 31 7.70 -25.12 -0.29
N ALA A 32 7.70 -26.37 -0.76
CA ALA A 32 6.51 -27.21 -0.87
C ALA A 32 5.74 -27.30 0.47
N ARG A 33 6.45 -27.59 1.57
CA ARG A 33 5.85 -27.64 2.91
C ARG A 33 5.22 -26.31 3.34
N LYS A 34 5.82 -25.18 2.99
CA LYS A 34 5.22 -23.86 3.25
C LYS A 34 4.01 -23.61 2.36
N ARG A 35 4.12 -23.87 1.05
CA ARG A 35 3.06 -23.63 0.07
C ARG A 35 1.83 -24.49 0.30
N ALA A 36 2.00 -25.72 0.78
CA ALA A 36 0.90 -26.63 1.11
C ALA A 36 -0.07 -26.06 2.16
N LYS A 37 0.39 -25.15 3.04
CA LYS A 37 -0.43 -24.46 4.04
C LYS A 37 -1.24 -23.28 3.51
N HIS A 38 -0.91 -22.80 2.30
CA HIS A 38 -1.56 -21.68 1.62
C HIS A 38 -2.54 -22.12 0.54
N ILE A 39 -2.83 -23.43 0.46
CA ILE A 39 -3.75 -24.02 -0.52
C ILE A 39 -4.61 -25.01 0.26
N THR A 40 -5.90 -24.73 0.41
CA THR A 40 -6.87 -25.63 1.03
C THR A 40 -7.89 -26.07 -0.01
N VAL A 41 -8.38 -27.30 0.13
CA VAL A 41 -9.54 -27.79 -0.62
C VAL A 41 -10.71 -27.65 0.32
N TYR A 42 -11.76 -26.96 -0.13
CA TYR A 42 -12.96 -26.74 0.67
C TYR A 42 -14.17 -27.29 -0.08
N ASP A 43 -14.81 -28.30 0.50
CA ASP A 43 -16.13 -28.73 0.10
C ASP A 43 -17.18 -28.05 0.99
N ARG A 44 -18.12 -27.35 0.34
CA ARG A 44 -19.20 -26.63 1.04
C ARG A 44 -20.20 -27.57 1.70
N GLU A 45 -20.28 -28.81 1.24
CA GLU A 45 -21.16 -29.83 1.82
C GLU A 45 -20.56 -30.42 3.12
N GLU A 46 -19.24 -30.29 3.32
CA GLU A 46 -18.53 -30.79 4.51
C GLU A 46 -18.54 -29.81 5.69
N GLY A 47 -19.19 -28.64 5.56
CA GLY A 47 -19.41 -27.69 6.64
C GLY A 47 -18.52 -26.45 6.59
N ASP A 48 -17.85 -26.13 7.69
CA ASP A 48 -17.07 -24.89 7.82
C ASP A 48 -15.77 -24.91 6.98
N PRO A 49 -15.33 -23.75 6.45
CA PRO A 49 -14.08 -23.67 5.69
C PRO A 49 -12.86 -24.12 6.52
N PRO A 50 -11.93 -24.90 5.93
CA PRO A 50 -10.71 -25.30 6.63
C PRO A 50 -9.82 -24.09 6.92
N GLU A 51 -9.09 -24.15 8.03
CA GLU A 51 -8.09 -23.14 8.38
C GLU A 51 -7.01 -23.07 7.29
N ILE A 52 -6.63 -21.84 6.91
CA ILE A 52 -5.58 -21.57 5.94
C ILE A 52 -4.53 -20.64 6.54
N GLU A 53 -3.25 -20.98 6.38
CA GLU A 53 -2.17 -20.08 6.81
C GLU A 53 -2.19 -18.85 5.88
N ALA A 54 -2.38 -17.66 6.44
CA ALA A 54 -2.45 -16.41 5.69
C ALA A 54 -1.59 -15.32 6.35
N ASN A 55 -1.38 -14.21 5.64
CA ASN A 55 -0.64 -13.05 6.14
C ASN A 55 0.78 -13.35 6.68
N VAL A 56 1.47 -14.35 6.12
CA VAL A 56 2.89 -14.64 6.42
C VAL A 56 3.82 -14.08 5.35
N ARG A 57 5.14 -14.08 5.62
CA ARG A 57 6.16 -13.59 4.67
C ARG A 57 6.14 -14.37 3.35
N THR A 58 6.34 -13.65 2.25
CA THR A 58 6.52 -14.25 0.92
C THR A 58 7.79 -15.10 0.87
N VAL A 59 7.72 -16.25 0.20
CA VAL A 59 8.91 -17.05 -0.12
C VAL A 59 9.75 -16.32 -1.18
N PRO A 60 11.07 -16.10 -0.95
CA PRO A 60 11.94 -15.47 -1.95
C PRO A 60 11.95 -16.23 -3.29
N GLY A 61 11.95 -15.49 -4.41
CA GLY A 61 12.05 -16.06 -5.75
C GLY A 61 10.76 -16.70 -6.30
N ILE A 62 9.65 -16.72 -5.55
CA ILE A 62 8.43 -17.43 -5.96
C ILE A 62 7.52 -16.65 -6.92
N ILE A 63 7.94 -15.48 -7.39
CA ILE A 63 7.17 -14.58 -8.27
C ILE A 63 5.78 -14.29 -7.66
N THR A 64 5.77 -13.56 -6.54
CA THR A 64 4.52 -13.19 -5.87
C THR A 64 3.80 -12.04 -6.57
N GLN A 65 2.47 -11.98 -6.41
CA GLN A 65 1.64 -10.85 -6.84
C GLN A 65 1.40 -9.82 -5.74
N ARG A 66 2.10 -9.93 -4.62
CA ARG A 66 2.01 -8.93 -3.53
C ARG A 66 2.80 -7.68 -3.88
N GLY A 67 2.28 -6.54 -3.42
CA GLY A 67 3.00 -5.28 -3.33
C GLY A 67 3.59 -5.06 -1.93
N CYS A 68 3.84 -3.79 -1.60
CA CYS A 68 4.46 -3.38 -0.34
C CYS A 68 3.53 -2.54 0.55
N SER A 69 3.98 -2.23 1.77
CA SER A 69 3.22 -1.38 2.71
C SER A 69 2.89 -0.01 2.13
N TYR A 70 3.83 0.66 1.44
CA TYR A 70 3.59 1.95 0.77
C TYR A 70 2.44 1.86 -0.24
N ALA A 71 2.36 0.78 -1.03
CA ALA A 71 1.29 0.60 -2.00
C ALA A 71 -0.08 0.51 -1.30
N GLY A 72 -0.19 -0.18 -0.17
CA GLY A 72 -1.43 -0.20 0.62
C GLY A 72 -1.75 1.15 1.26
N CYS A 73 -0.76 1.85 1.79
CA CYS A 73 -0.97 3.11 2.48
C CYS A 73 -1.29 4.27 1.50
N LYS A 74 -0.33 4.61 0.63
CA LYS A 74 -0.46 5.68 -0.37
C LYS A 74 -1.33 5.26 -1.54
N GLY A 75 -1.08 4.10 -2.16
CA GLY A 75 -1.76 3.72 -3.40
C GLY A 75 -3.22 3.32 -3.22
N VAL A 76 -3.57 2.71 -2.07
CA VAL A 76 -4.91 2.18 -1.82
C VAL A 76 -5.75 3.09 -0.94
N VAL A 77 -5.30 3.39 0.29
CA VAL A 77 -6.15 4.08 1.28
C VAL A 77 -6.18 5.60 1.05
N LEU A 78 -5.02 6.24 0.89
CA LEU A 78 -4.96 7.70 0.72
C LEU A 78 -4.98 8.15 -0.74
N GLY A 79 -4.57 7.30 -1.68
CA GLY A 79 -4.52 7.64 -3.11
C GLY A 79 -5.85 8.12 -3.71
N PRO A 80 -7.04 7.69 -3.22
CA PRO A 80 -8.33 8.24 -3.62
C PRO A 80 -8.71 9.61 -3.05
N THR A 81 -7.86 10.27 -2.22
CA THR A 81 -8.19 11.59 -1.68
C THR A 81 -7.92 12.68 -2.73
N ARG A 82 -8.99 13.37 -3.14
CA ARG A 82 -8.95 14.34 -4.24
C ARG A 82 -8.28 15.66 -3.83
N ASP A 83 -8.52 16.11 -2.62
CA ASP A 83 -8.23 17.44 -2.10
C ASP A 83 -7.08 17.45 -1.06
N ILE A 84 -6.36 16.34 -0.94
CA ILE A 84 -5.15 16.22 -0.13
C ILE A 84 -3.95 16.04 -1.06
N VAL A 85 -2.92 16.86 -0.88
CA VAL A 85 -1.65 16.67 -1.58
C VAL A 85 -0.89 15.51 -0.94
N ASN A 86 -0.68 14.45 -1.71
CA ASN A 86 -0.05 13.21 -1.26
C ASN A 86 1.43 13.15 -1.69
N ILE A 87 2.36 13.54 -0.81
CA ILE A 87 3.80 13.56 -1.08
C ILE A 87 4.45 12.21 -0.81
N THR A 88 5.05 11.62 -1.84
CA THR A 88 5.93 10.44 -1.68
C THR A 88 7.30 10.89 -1.23
N HIS A 89 7.69 10.57 0.00
CA HIS A 89 9.02 10.88 0.50
C HIS A 89 9.98 9.73 0.21
N GLY A 90 10.79 9.89 -0.82
CA GLY A 90 11.59 8.81 -1.38
C GLY A 90 12.22 9.14 -2.73
N PRO A 91 13.02 8.21 -3.28
CA PRO A 91 13.39 8.21 -4.69
C PRO A 91 12.15 8.12 -5.60
N ILE A 92 12.29 8.53 -6.85
CA ILE A 92 11.14 8.74 -7.76
C ILE A 92 10.26 7.50 -8.01
N GLY A 93 10.82 6.29 -7.94
CA GLY A 93 10.16 5.07 -8.41
C GLY A 93 8.80 4.80 -7.78
N CYS A 94 8.67 4.90 -6.45
CA CYS A 94 7.40 4.64 -5.77
C CYS A 94 6.29 5.60 -6.21
N GLY A 95 6.63 6.88 -6.38
CA GLY A 95 5.70 7.91 -6.84
C GLY A 95 5.24 7.64 -8.27
N PHE A 96 6.21 7.38 -9.18
CA PHE A 96 5.95 7.12 -10.59
C PHE A 96 5.09 5.87 -10.82
N TYR A 97 5.48 4.71 -10.26
CA TYR A 97 4.76 3.45 -10.48
C TYR A 97 3.39 3.37 -9.77
N SER A 98 3.09 4.32 -8.88
CA SER A 98 1.77 4.45 -8.26
C SER A 98 0.95 5.60 -8.85
N TRP A 99 1.43 6.26 -9.90
CA TRP A 99 0.74 7.36 -10.55
C TRP A 99 -0.34 6.82 -11.50
N LEU A 100 -1.60 6.95 -11.10
CA LEU A 100 -2.78 6.57 -11.89
C LEU A 100 -2.82 5.09 -12.35
N THR A 101 -2.01 4.20 -11.77
CA THR A 101 -2.09 2.75 -12.02
C THR A 101 -3.33 2.12 -11.39
N ARG A 102 -3.90 2.75 -10.35
CA ARG A 102 -5.20 2.41 -9.76
C ARG A 102 -6.25 3.45 -10.19
N ARG A 103 -7.36 2.98 -10.77
CA ARG A 103 -8.43 3.80 -11.36
C ARG A 103 -9.41 4.37 -10.32
N ASN A 104 -8.89 5.06 -9.31
CA ASN A 104 -9.72 5.75 -8.31
C ASN A 104 -10.34 6.98 -8.96
N GLN A 105 -11.62 6.88 -9.32
CA GLN A 105 -12.33 8.00 -9.94
C GLN A 105 -12.74 9.02 -8.88
N THR A 106 -12.74 10.29 -9.27
CA THR A 106 -13.23 11.38 -8.45
C THR A 106 -14.09 12.30 -9.30
N ARG A 107 -15.04 12.97 -8.67
CA ARG A 107 -15.88 14.00 -9.28
C ARG A 107 -15.82 15.24 -8.40
N PRO A 108 -15.00 16.24 -8.75
CA PRO A 108 -15.01 17.53 -8.07
C PRO A 108 -16.42 18.16 -8.15
N PRO A 109 -16.90 18.86 -7.10
CA PRO A 109 -18.20 19.55 -7.14
C PRO A 109 -18.30 20.66 -8.20
N SER A 110 -17.19 21.31 -8.52
CA SER A 110 -17.05 22.35 -9.55
C SER A 110 -15.68 22.24 -10.24
N ASP A 111 -15.52 22.88 -11.40
CA ASP A 111 -14.23 22.93 -12.13
C ASP A 111 -13.13 23.66 -11.35
N GLU A 112 -13.50 24.50 -10.38
CA GLU A 112 -12.59 25.21 -9.48
C GLU A 112 -12.17 24.37 -8.26
N SER A 113 -12.87 23.25 -8.00
CA SER A 113 -12.58 22.38 -6.85
C SER A 113 -11.28 21.61 -7.07
N GLU A 114 -10.42 21.53 -6.05
CA GLU A 114 -9.07 20.97 -6.19
C GLU A 114 -9.10 19.51 -6.65
N ASN A 115 -8.19 19.07 -7.52
CA ASN A 115 -8.09 17.64 -7.86
C ASN A 115 -6.63 17.21 -8.04
N PHE A 116 -6.06 16.69 -6.96
CA PHE A 116 -4.65 16.30 -6.89
C PHE A 116 -4.40 14.84 -7.28
N ILE A 117 -5.44 14.01 -7.49
CA ILE A 117 -5.30 12.59 -7.85
C ILE A 117 -4.55 12.39 -9.18
N THR A 118 -4.64 13.37 -10.08
CA THR A 118 -3.98 13.33 -11.39
C THR A 118 -2.50 13.65 -11.34
N TYR A 119 -1.94 13.99 -10.16
CA TYR A 119 -0.54 14.37 -9.99
C TYR A 119 0.24 13.31 -9.18
N ALA A 120 1.57 13.32 -9.35
CA ALA A 120 2.49 12.54 -8.53
C ALA A 120 3.47 13.48 -7.82
N PHE A 121 3.20 13.77 -6.54
CA PHE A 121 4.11 14.54 -5.70
C PHE A 121 5.17 13.62 -5.09
N SER A 122 6.43 14.03 -5.20
CA SER A 122 7.56 13.28 -4.68
C SER A 122 8.68 14.23 -4.27
N THR A 123 9.45 13.87 -3.24
CA THR A 123 10.68 14.58 -2.91
C THR A 123 11.85 14.18 -3.80
N ASP A 124 11.69 13.13 -4.61
CA ASP A 124 12.71 12.60 -5.53
C ASP A 124 14.11 12.56 -4.89
N MET A 125 14.24 11.81 -3.79
CA MET A 125 15.48 11.72 -3.02
C MET A 125 16.63 11.27 -3.93
N GLN A 126 17.70 12.07 -3.90
CA GLN A 126 18.96 11.77 -4.57
C GLN A 126 19.96 11.22 -3.55
N GLU A 127 21.15 10.81 -4.02
CA GLU A 127 22.22 10.28 -3.16
C GLU A 127 22.55 11.20 -1.98
N LYS A 128 22.53 12.52 -2.17
CA LYS A 128 22.77 13.50 -1.10
C LYS A 128 21.76 13.37 0.05
N GLU A 129 20.48 13.10 -0.23
CA GLU A 129 19.47 12.86 0.81
C GLU A 129 19.67 11.51 1.49
N ILE A 130 20.19 10.50 0.78
CA ILE A 130 20.52 9.20 1.38
C ILE A 130 21.68 9.33 2.37
N ILE A 131 22.69 10.16 2.06
CA ILE A 131 23.87 10.34 2.90
C ILE A 131 23.58 11.28 4.09
N PHE A 132 22.87 12.38 3.86
CA PHE A 132 22.74 13.48 4.83
C PHE A 132 21.33 13.65 5.41
N GLY A 133 20.38 12.80 5.05
CA GLY A 133 18.98 12.89 5.45
C GLY A 133 18.12 13.71 4.48
N GLY A 134 16.84 13.37 4.42
CA GLY A 134 15.86 13.95 3.50
C GLY A 134 14.98 15.04 4.10
N GLU A 135 15.03 15.25 5.42
CA GLU A 135 14.10 16.12 6.15
C GLU A 135 14.07 17.56 5.62
N LYS A 136 15.24 18.15 5.31
CA LYS A 136 15.31 19.52 4.76
C LYS A 136 14.61 19.62 3.41
N LYS A 137 14.80 18.63 2.54
CA LYS A 137 14.15 18.57 1.23
C LYS A 137 12.64 18.31 1.37
N LEU A 138 12.24 17.51 2.35
CA LEU A 138 10.83 17.30 2.66
C LEU A 138 10.14 18.60 3.10
N LYS A 139 10.76 19.37 4.01
CA LYS A 139 10.24 20.69 4.43
C LYS A 139 10.08 21.63 3.23
N GLN A 140 11.10 21.68 2.37
CA GLN A 140 11.06 22.46 1.13
C GLN A 140 9.91 22.02 0.22
N ALA A 141 9.77 20.72 -0.05
CA ALA A 141 8.70 20.20 -0.90
C ALA A 141 7.30 20.47 -0.33
N ILE A 142 7.12 20.40 0.99
CA ILE A 142 5.86 20.76 1.66
C ILE A 142 5.55 22.24 1.47
N GLN A 143 6.55 23.11 1.65
CA GLN A 143 6.40 24.56 1.45
C GLN A 143 6.04 24.88 -0.01
N GLU A 144 6.77 24.31 -0.97
CA GLU A 144 6.50 24.51 -2.40
C GLU A 144 5.11 24.00 -2.80
N ALA A 145 4.71 22.82 -2.30
CA ALA A 145 3.37 22.30 -2.54
C ALA A 145 2.28 23.21 -1.96
N TYR A 146 2.52 23.79 -0.78
CA TYR A 146 1.62 24.75 -0.17
C TYR A 146 1.50 26.03 -1.00
N ASP A 147 2.63 26.64 -1.37
CA ASP A 147 2.67 27.92 -2.08
C ASP A 147 2.11 27.82 -3.51
N ILE A 148 2.25 26.66 -4.17
CA ILE A 148 1.78 26.46 -5.55
C ILE A 148 0.31 26.05 -5.56
N PHE A 149 -0.08 25.07 -4.73
CA PHE A 149 -1.39 24.41 -4.85
C PHE A 149 -2.41 24.84 -3.79
N HIS A 150 -1.98 25.57 -2.76
CA HIS A 150 -2.83 26.05 -1.66
C HIS A 150 -3.77 24.95 -1.07
N PRO A 151 -3.26 23.73 -0.78
CA PRO A 151 -4.12 22.64 -0.34
C PRO A 151 -4.60 22.84 1.10
N LYS A 152 -5.73 22.21 1.44
CA LYS A 152 -6.25 22.19 2.83
C LYS A 152 -5.52 21.18 3.72
N ALA A 153 -4.86 20.20 3.11
CA ALA A 153 -4.08 19.20 3.82
C ALA A 153 -2.96 18.61 2.96
N ILE A 154 -1.88 18.19 3.63
CA ILE A 154 -0.73 17.49 3.02
C ILE A 154 -0.46 16.21 3.80
N SER A 155 -0.34 15.10 3.07
CA SER A 155 0.03 13.79 3.60
C SER A 155 1.41 13.36 3.09
N ILE A 156 2.23 12.81 3.99
CA ILE A 156 3.62 12.41 3.69
C ILE A 156 3.74 10.90 3.81
N PHE A 157 4.24 10.23 2.77
CA PHE A 157 4.38 8.77 2.75
C PHE A 157 5.84 8.35 2.71
N ALA A 158 6.29 7.68 3.77
CA ALA A 158 7.62 7.11 3.82
C ALA A 158 7.78 5.98 2.78
N THR A 159 8.90 6.02 2.05
CA THR A 159 9.37 4.90 1.22
C THR A 159 10.50 4.16 1.94
N CYS A 160 11.01 3.07 1.34
CA CYS A 160 12.03 2.22 1.96
C CYS A 160 13.23 2.95 2.61
N PRO A 161 13.90 3.92 1.97
CA PRO A 161 15.09 4.53 2.56
C PRO A 161 14.80 5.41 3.78
N VAL A 162 13.61 6.03 3.88
CA VAL A 162 13.29 7.01 4.92
C VAL A 162 13.54 6.46 6.33
N GLY A 163 12.98 5.28 6.63
CA GLY A 163 13.18 4.62 7.92
C GLY A 163 14.59 4.04 8.12
N LEU A 164 15.34 3.80 7.04
CA LEU A 164 16.70 3.26 7.10
C LEU A 164 17.75 4.33 7.37
N ILE A 165 17.55 5.54 6.84
CA ILE A 165 18.44 6.70 7.06
C ILE A 165 18.09 7.47 8.34
N GLY A 166 16.93 7.19 8.94
CA GLY A 166 16.54 7.75 10.23
C GLY A 166 15.81 9.10 10.17
N ASP A 167 15.24 9.48 9.03
CA ASP A 167 14.46 10.71 8.89
C ASP A 167 13.20 10.67 9.80
N ASP A 168 13.01 11.70 10.64
CA ASP A 168 11.79 11.88 11.44
C ASP A 168 10.74 12.72 10.69
N ILE A 169 10.05 12.06 9.76
CA ILE A 169 8.95 12.68 8.99
C ILE A 169 7.78 13.16 9.85
N HIS A 170 7.60 12.62 11.06
CA HIS A 170 6.53 13.04 11.95
C HIS A 170 6.88 14.35 12.64
N ALA A 171 8.14 14.56 13.02
CA ALA A 171 8.63 15.86 13.48
C ALA A 171 8.47 16.92 12.38
N VAL A 172 8.89 16.60 11.15
CA VAL A 172 8.70 17.49 10.00
C VAL A 172 7.22 17.84 9.79
N ALA A 173 6.33 16.84 9.85
CA ALA A 173 4.88 17.08 9.71
C ALA A 173 4.33 18.01 10.79
N ARG A 174 4.72 17.83 12.07
CA ARG A 174 4.28 18.69 13.17
C ARG A 174 4.75 20.13 12.97
N GLU A 175 6.03 20.32 12.64
CA GLU A 175 6.61 21.65 12.40
C GLU A 175 5.91 22.36 11.23
N MET A 176 5.70 21.66 10.11
CA MET A 176 5.05 22.25 8.94
C MET A 176 3.56 22.50 9.16
N LYS A 177 2.87 21.66 9.94
CA LYS A 177 1.49 21.91 10.37
C LYS A 177 1.37 23.20 11.18
N GLU A 178 2.25 23.39 12.16
CA GLU A 178 2.29 24.61 12.98
C GLU A 178 2.61 25.84 12.13
N LYS A 179 3.61 25.73 11.25
CA LYS A 179 4.04 26.84 10.38
C LYS A 179 2.98 27.27 9.38
N LEU A 180 2.31 26.32 8.72
CA LEU A 180 1.43 26.60 7.59
C LEU A 180 -0.04 26.80 7.99
N GLY A 181 -0.43 26.38 9.19
CA GLY A 181 -1.82 26.46 9.65
C GLY A 181 -2.79 25.51 8.95
N ILE A 182 -2.29 24.59 8.10
CA ILE A 182 -3.07 23.53 7.46
C ILE A 182 -2.72 22.16 8.05
N ASN A 183 -3.57 21.16 7.83
CA ASN A 183 -3.29 19.82 8.35
C ASN A 183 -2.14 19.16 7.58
N VAL A 184 -1.03 18.87 8.27
CA VAL A 184 0.10 18.09 7.74
C VAL A 184 0.30 16.86 8.60
N PHE A 185 0.35 15.67 7.99
CA PHE A 185 0.48 14.40 8.71
C PHE A 185 1.26 13.38 7.90
N ALA A 186 1.88 12.42 8.59
CA ALA A 186 2.85 11.50 7.99
C ALA A 186 2.50 10.04 8.24
N PHE A 187 2.93 9.18 7.31
CA PHE A 187 2.73 7.75 7.33
C PHE A 187 4.08 7.05 7.22
N SER A 188 4.49 6.37 8.30
CA SER A 188 5.65 5.48 8.28
C SER A 188 5.28 4.13 7.62
N CYS A 189 5.02 4.17 6.32
CA CYS A 189 4.61 3.04 5.48
C CYS A 189 5.73 2.49 4.58
N GLU A 190 6.97 2.51 5.05
CA GLU A 190 8.14 1.99 4.34
C GLU A 190 7.89 0.58 3.82
N GLY A 191 8.33 0.31 2.58
CA GLY A 191 7.89 -0.88 1.83
C GLY A 191 8.22 -2.22 2.47
N TYR A 192 9.26 -2.28 3.31
CA TYR A 192 9.68 -3.48 4.03
C TYR A 192 8.80 -3.82 5.25
N LYS A 193 7.91 -2.92 5.68
CA LYS A 193 7.04 -3.16 6.84
C LYS A 193 5.96 -4.18 6.51
N GLY A 194 5.76 -5.14 7.42
CA GLY A 194 4.80 -6.21 7.24
C GLY A 194 5.20 -7.19 6.12
N VAL A 195 4.20 -7.75 5.43
CA VAL A 195 4.43 -8.80 4.42
C VAL A 195 3.67 -8.56 3.11
N SER A 196 2.87 -7.49 3.04
CA SER A 196 2.02 -7.10 1.91
C SER A 196 1.44 -5.70 2.13
N GLN A 197 0.62 -5.24 1.18
CA GLN A 197 -0.19 -4.01 1.28
C GLN A 197 -1.04 -3.93 2.55
N SER A 198 -1.41 -5.08 3.15
CA SER A 198 -2.23 -5.15 4.37
C SER A 198 -1.66 -4.32 5.54
N ALA A 199 -0.33 -4.36 5.74
CA ALA A 199 0.31 -3.54 6.77
C ALA A 199 0.15 -2.04 6.51
N GLY A 200 0.22 -1.65 5.23
CA GLY A 200 -0.03 -0.28 4.78
C GLY A 200 -1.46 0.18 5.06
N HIS A 201 -2.45 -0.70 4.88
CA HIS A 201 -3.84 -0.38 5.23
C HIS A 201 -3.97 -0.06 6.72
N HIS A 202 -3.39 -0.88 7.59
CA HIS A 202 -3.45 -0.65 9.03
C HIS A 202 -2.73 0.64 9.43
N ILE A 203 -1.51 0.87 8.92
CA ILE A 203 -0.76 2.12 9.16
C ILE A 203 -1.59 3.33 8.71
N ALA A 204 -2.22 3.25 7.54
CA ALA A 204 -3.06 4.33 7.04
C ALA A 204 -4.26 4.62 7.96
N ASN A 205 -5.00 3.59 8.35
CA ASN A 205 -6.17 3.73 9.23
C ASN A 205 -5.79 4.37 10.57
N ASN A 206 -4.67 3.95 11.17
CA ASN A 206 -4.23 4.52 12.45
C ASN A 206 -3.92 6.01 12.36
N GLN A 207 -3.29 6.45 11.27
CA GLN A 207 -2.96 7.87 11.07
C GLN A 207 -4.21 8.70 10.73
N LEU A 208 -5.12 8.17 9.90
CA LEU A 208 -6.40 8.82 9.62
C LEU A 208 -7.23 9.00 10.90
N PHE A 209 -7.31 7.97 11.75
CA PHE A 209 -8.03 8.04 13.00
C PHE A 209 -7.45 9.08 13.97
N LYS A 210 -6.11 9.25 13.98
CA LYS A 210 -5.42 10.20 14.86
C LYS A 210 -5.40 11.64 14.35
N HIS A 211 -5.36 11.83 13.03
CA HIS A 211 -5.01 13.11 12.41
C HIS A 211 -6.02 13.62 11.38
N VAL A 212 -7.15 12.94 11.19
CA VAL A 212 -8.19 13.36 10.24
C VAL A 212 -9.59 13.21 10.84
N ILE A 213 -9.92 12.04 11.38
CA ILE A 213 -11.27 11.80 11.93
C ILE A 213 -11.47 12.61 13.22
N GLY A 214 -12.49 13.46 13.25
CA GLY A 214 -12.83 14.29 14.40
C GLY A 214 -12.09 15.64 14.46
N LEU A 215 -11.39 16.02 13.38
CA LEU A 215 -10.88 17.39 13.17
C LEU A 215 -11.98 18.37 12.75
#